data_AF-A0A7K5KYL6-F1
#
_entry.id   AF-A0A7K5KYL6-F1
#
_cell.length_a   1.000
_cell.length_b   1.000
_cell.length_c   1.000
_cell.angle_alpha   90.00
_cell.angle_beta   90.00
_cell.angle_gamma   90.00
#
_symmetry.space_group_name_H-M   'P 1'
#
loop_
_entity.id
_entity.type
_entity.pdbx_description
1 polymer ?
#
loop_
_entity_poly.entity_id
_entity_poly.type
_entity_poly.pdbx_seq_one_letter_code
_entity_poly.pdbx_strand_id
1 'polypeptide(L)'
;QMELEALRSIYEGDLCFRELSPVSFQYRIGESGDPKAFLIEVSWPETYPQTAPVISMDAFFNNTISSAIKQSILDKLMVEVEANLGTAMTYTLFEYAKDNKEVFMENQPVNTVTSVSNSISIGTPDVPPSKKKEKKEQLSKTQKRKLADKTDNKGELPRGWNWVDVIK
;
A
#
# COMPACT_ATOMS: atom_id res chain seq x y z
N GLN A 1 0.60 27.09 -12.41
CA GLN A 1 1.49 27.58 -11.35
C GLN A 1 0.78 27.79 -10.02
N MET A 2 -0.25 28.66 -9.95
CA MET A 2 -0.83 29.09 -8.66
C MET A 2 -1.29 27.96 -7.74
N GLU A 3 -1.99 26.93 -8.27
CA GLU A 3 -2.44 25.81 -7.44
C GLU A 3 -1.27 24.97 -6.90
N LEU A 4 -0.24 24.72 -7.70
CA LEU A 4 0.94 23.95 -7.27
C LEU A 4 1.65 24.62 -6.08
N GLU A 5 1.84 25.94 -6.16
CA GLU A 5 2.47 26.72 -5.08
C GLU A 5 1.59 26.72 -3.82
N ALA A 6 0.27 26.84 -3.99
CA ALA A 6 -0.67 26.75 -2.88
C ALA A 6 -0.62 25.38 -2.21
N LEU A 7 -0.62 24.28 -2.97
CA LEU A 7 -0.50 22.92 -2.43
C LEU A 7 0.80 22.73 -1.66
N ARG A 8 1.93 23.19 -2.19
CA ARG A 8 3.23 23.12 -1.49
C ARG A 8 3.23 23.89 -0.17
N SER A 9 2.55 25.03 -0.12
CA SER A 9 2.42 25.85 1.09
C SER A 9 1.48 25.20 2.12
N ILE A 10 0.32 24.70 1.68
CA ILE A 10 -0.67 24.07 2.56
C ILE A 10 -0.11 22.78 3.19
N TYR A 11 0.58 21.97 2.39
CA TYR A 11 1.09 20.66 2.81
C TYR A 11 2.57 20.70 3.20
N GLU A 12 3.13 21.88 3.47
CA GLU A 12 4.51 22.00 3.96
C GLU A 12 4.67 21.22 5.27
N GLY A 13 5.54 20.20 5.27
CA GLY A 13 5.78 19.35 6.43
C GLY A 13 4.73 18.26 6.67
N ASP A 14 3.69 18.13 5.84
CA ASP A 14 2.74 17.03 5.92
C ASP A 14 3.34 15.76 5.29
N LEU A 15 3.52 14.72 6.11
CA LEU A 15 4.06 13.42 5.68
C LEU A 15 3.07 12.59 4.85
N CYS A 16 1.78 12.91 4.92
CA CYS A 16 0.74 12.26 4.14
C CYS A 16 0.71 12.74 2.68
N PHE A 17 1.21 13.95 2.41
CA PHE A 17 1.30 14.52 1.07
C PHE A 17 2.66 14.22 0.43
N ARG A 18 2.65 13.84 -0.85
CA ARG A 18 3.84 13.68 -1.67
C ARG A 18 3.62 14.28 -3.05
N GLU A 19 4.51 15.17 -3.45
CA GLU A 19 4.63 15.58 -4.84
C GLU A 19 5.51 14.55 -5.59
N LEU A 20 4.91 13.83 -6.54
CA LEU A 20 5.64 12.90 -7.41
C LEU A 20 6.27 13.63 -8.60
N SER A 21 5.55 14.62 -9.12
CA SER A 21 6.00 15.55 -10.14
C SER A 21 5.21 16.87 -10.04
N PRO A 22 5.58 17.94 -10.77
CA PRO A 22 4.84 19.21 -10.74
C PRO A 22 3.36 19.13 -11.16
N VAL A 23 2.93 17.99 -11.70
CA VAL A 23 1.56 17.71 -12.15
C VAL A 23 0.98 16.43 -11.55
N SER A 24 1.66 15.77 -10.61
CA SER A 24 1.20 14.51 -10.03
C SER A 24 1.50 14.47 -8.54
N PHE A 25 0.45 14.21 -7.77
CA PHE A 25 0.43 14.35 -6.33
C PHE A 25 -0.20 13.10 -5.72
N GLN A 26 0.27 12.74 -4.55
CA GLN A 26 -0.22 11.61 -3.80
C GLN A 26 -0.55 12.05 -2.39
N TYR A 27 -1.73 11.67 -1.90
CA TYR A 27 -2.16 11.96 -0.55
C TYR A 27 -2.63 10.70 0.16
N ARG A 28 -2.14 10.51 1.38
CA ARG A 28 -2.54 9.42 2.27
C ARG A 28 -3.68 9.88 3.16
N ILE A 29 -4.81 9.21 3.03
CA ILE A 29 -5.98 9.39 3.89
C ILE A 29 -5.90 8.37 5.02
N GLY A 30 -5.97 8.84 6.27
CA GLY A 30 -5.90 8.01 7.47
C GLY A 30 -4.49 7.83 8.02
N GLU A 31 -4.43 7.48 9.31
CA GLU A 31 -3.18 7.43 10.08
C GLU A 31 -2.35 6.15 9.83
N SER A 32 -1.15 6.11 10.41
CA SER A 32 -0.34 4.90 10.42
C SER A 32 -0.97 3.79 11.24
N GLY A 33 -1.25 2.65 10.61
CA GLY A 33 -1.89 1.49 11.25
C GLY A 33 -3.43 1.52 11.20
N ASP A 34 -4.02 2.55 10.62
CA ASP A 34 -5.48 2.61 10.40
C ASP A 34 -5.89 1.59 9.31
N PRO A 35 -6.75 0.60 9.60
CA PRO A 35 -7.21 -0.38 8.62
C PRO A 35 -8.09 0.23 7.52
N LYS A 36 -8.59 1.45 7.71
CA LYS A 36 -9.34 2.24 6.74
C LYS A 36 -8.48 3.28 6.03
N ALA A 37 -7.16 3.27 6.21
CA ALA A 37 -6.28 4.14 5.46
C ALA A 37 -6.22 3.74 3.99
N PHE A 38 -6.15 4.71 3.10
CA PHE A 38 -5.93 4.52 1.67
C PHE A 38 -5.13 5.68 1.08
N LEU A 39 -4.60 5.47 -0.12
CA LEU A 39 -3.76 6.43 -0.83
C LEU A 39 -4.45 6.83 -2.13
N ILE A 40 -4.56 8.13 -2.40
CA ILE A 40 -5.04 8.64 -3.68
C ILE A 40 -3.90 9.31 -4.41
N GLU A 41 -3.78 9.03 -5.70
CA GLU A 41 -2.93 9.76 -6.63
C GLU A 41 -3.80 10.61 -7.56
N VAL A 42 -3.43 11.88 -7.73
CA VAL A 42 -4.08 12.85 -8.60
C VAL A 42 -3.05 13.39 -9.56
N SER A 43 -3.33 13.29 -10.86
CA SER A 43 -2.46 13.80 -11.92
C SER A 43 -3.21 14.78 -12.83
N TRP A 44 -2.59 15.90 -13.14
CA TRP A 44 -3.15 16.95 -13.98
C TRP A 44 -2.83 16.69 -15.46
N PRO A 45 -3.84 16.49 -16.33
CA PRO A 45 -3.63 16.56 -17.77
C PRO A 45 -3.26 17.99 -18.21
N GLU A 46 -2.78 18.14 -19.43
CA GLU A 46 -2.40 19.44 -20.00
C GLU A 46 -3.53 20.48 -19.98
N THR A 47 -4.77 20.01 -20.08
CA THR A 47 -5.98 20.83 -20.13
C THR A 47 -6.62 21.07 -18.76
N TYR A 48 -6.02 20.60 -17.66
CA TYR A 48 -6.50 20.89 -16.31
C TYR A 48 -6.32 22.38 -15.97
N PRO A 49 -7.30 23.04 -15.30
CA PRO A 49 -8.51 22.48 -14.67
C PRO A 49 -9.75 22.43 -15.58
N GLN A 50 -9.64 22.75 -16.87
CA GLN A 50 -10.79 22.68 -17.79
C GLN A 50 -11.25 21.23 -18.01
N THR A 51 -10.34 20.27 -17.87
CA THR A 51 -10.64 18.84 -17.86
C THR A 51 -10.38 18.22 -16.50
N ALA A 52 -11.11 17.14 -16.21
CA ALA A 52 -10.95 16.32 -15.03
C ALA A 52 -9.49 15.88 -14.82
N PRO A 53 -8.97 15.94 -13.57
CA PRO A 53 -7.71 15.29 -13.25
C PRO A 53 -7.85 13.77 -13.33
N VAL A 54 -6.74 13.08 -13.56
CA VAL A 54 -6.68 11.63 -13.50
C VAL A 54 -6.50 11.22 -12.05
N ILE A 55 -7.48 10.50 -11.50
CA ILE A 55 -7.44 10.00 -10.12
C ILE A 55 -7.20 8.49 -10.15
N SER A 56 -6.21 8.00 -9.41
CA SER A 56 -5.89 6.58 -9.29
C SER A 56 -5.80 6.13 -7.83
N MET A 57 -6.18 4.86 -7.61
CA MET A 57 -6.05 4.14 -6.34
C MET A 57 -5.20 2.87 -6.50
N ASP A 58 -4.34 2.82 -7.51
CA ASP A 58 -3.55 1.62 -7.87
C ASP A 58 -2.23 1.49 -7.12
N ALA A 59 -1.94 2.45 -6.24
CA ALA A 59 -0.79 2.37 -5.36
C ALA A 59 -0.76 1.05 -4.58
N PHE A 60 0.43 0.47 -4.42
CA PHE A 60 0.64 -0.79 -3.69
C PHE A 60 0.05 -0.77 -2.28
N PHE A 61 0.01 0.41 -1.65
CA PHE A 61 -0.62 0.63 -0.34
C PHE A 61 -2.08 0.16 -0.30
N ASN A 62 -2.82 0.31 -1.41
CA ASN A 62 -4.23 -0.02 -1.52
C ASN A 62 -4.49 -1.48 -1.95
N ASN A 63 -3.50 -2.36 -1.99
CA ASN A 63 -3.67 -3.74 -2.48
C ASN A 63 -4.65 -4.59 -1.67
N THR A 64 -4.87 -4.23 -0.40
CA THR A 64 -5.83 -4.89 0.47
C THR A 64 -7.27 -4.42 0.23
N ILE A 65 -7.44 -3.28 -0.45
CA ILE A 65 -8.74 -2.67 -0.74
C ILE A 65 -9.35 -3.35 -1.96
N SER A 66 -10.59 -3.81 -1.82
CA SER A 66 -11.27 -4.51 -2.92
C SER A 66 -11.54 -3.55 -4.09
N SER A 67 -11.51 -4.07 -5.32
CA SER A 67 -11.75 -3.25 -6.52
C SER A 67 -13.13 -2.57 -6.50
N ALA A 68 -14.15 -3.21 -5.92
CA ALA A 68 -15.48 -2.63 -5.78
C ALA A 68 -15.47 -1.37 -4.89
N ILE A 69 -14.70 -1.39 -3.80
CA ILE A 69 -14.55 -0.22 -2.92
C ILE A 69 -13.73 0.87 -3.61
N LYS A 70 -12.62 0.52 -4.28
CA LYS A 70 -11.85 1.49 -5.07
C LYS A 70 -12.72 2.20 -6.10
N GLN A 71 -13.53 1.44 -6.85
CA GLN A 71 -14.44 2.02 -7.83
C GLN A 71 -15.48 2.93 -7.17
N SER A 72 -16.08 2.51 -6.05
CA SER A 72 -17.05 3.35 -5.34
C SER A 72 -16.45 4.66 -4.83
N ILE A 73 -15.18 4.66 -4.41
CA ILE A 73 -14.46 5.86 -3.98
C ILE A 73 -14.20 6.77 -5.18
N LEU A 74 -13.73 6.21 -6.29
CA LEU A 74 -13.52 6.95 -7.53
C LEU A 74 -14.82 7.58 -8.02
N ASP A 75 -15.93 6.84 -8.05
CA ASP A 75 -17.23 7.36 -8.49
C ASP A 75 -17.67 8.57 -7.65
N LYS A 76 -17.48 8.52 -6.33
CA LYS A 76 -17.80 9.65 -5.42
C LYS A 76 -16.88 10.84 -5.66
N LEU A 77 -15.59 10.61 -5.89
CA LEU A 77 -14.64 11.68 -6.21
C LEU A 77 -14.94 12.32 -7.57
N MET A 78 -15.41 11.54 -8.55
CA MET A 78 -15.76 12.07 -9.87
C MET A 78 -16.94 13.05 -9.80
N VAL A 79 -17.88 12.85 -8.87
CA VAL A 79 -18.96 13.83 -8.62
C VAL A 79 -18.38 15.18 -8.18
N GLU A 80 -17.39 15.18 -7.28
CA GLU A 80 -16.70 16.40 -6.85
C GLU A 80 -15.86 17.01 -7.98
N VAL A 81 -15.23 16.18 -8.82
CA VAL A 81 -14.51 16.66 -10.00
C VAL A 81 -15.45 17.42 -10.95
N GLU A 82 -16.59 16.84 -11.30
CA GLU A 82 -17.55 17.45 -12.20
C GLU A 82 -18.08 18.79 -11.67
N ALA A 83 -18.34 18.87 -10.36
CA ALA A 83 -18.79 20.09 -9.70
C ALA A 83 -17.75 21.22 -9.70
N ASN A 84 -16.46 20.88 -9.76
CA ASN A 84 -15.35 21.85 -9.63
C ASN A 84 -14.60 22.11 -10.96
N LEU A 85 -15.05 21.54 -12.09
CA LEU A 85 -14.44 21.77 -13.41
C LEU A 85 -14.27 23.26 -13.71
N GLY A 86 -13.12 23.59 -14.29
CA GLY A 86 -12.72 24.97 -14.56
C GLY A 86 -12.05 25.67 -13.38
N THR A 87 -11.96 25.05 -12.21
CA THR A 87 -11.27 25.60 -11.03
C THR A 87 -10.26 24.63 -10.43
N ALA A 88 -9.33 25.16 -9.63
CA ALA A 88 -8.34 24.37 -8.89
C ALA A 88 -9.04 23.51 -7.83
N MET A 89 -8.93 22.18 -7.92
CA MET A 89 -9.73 21.25 -7.12
C MET A 89 -8.91 20.20 -6.35
N THR A 90 -7.59 20.15 -6.50
CA THR A 90 -6.77 19.08 -5.89
C THR A 90 -6.87 19.07 -4.37
N TYR A 91 -6.79 20.25 -3.76
CA TYR A 91 -6.98 20.42 -2.32
C TYR A 91 -8.39 19.97 -1.88
N THR A 92 -9.42 20.41 -2.62
CA THR A 92 -10.81 20.04 -2.37
C THR A 92 -11.03 18.53 -2.42
N LEU A 93 -10.42 17.84 -3.40
CA LEU A 93 -10.52 16.39 -3.53
C LEU A 93 -9.86 15.66 -2.35
N PHE A 94 -8.71 16.14 -1.87
CA PHE A 94 -8.04 15.54 -0.71
C PHE A 94 -8.82 15.74 0.58
N GLU A 95 -9.32 16.95 0.84
CA GLU A 95 -10.15 17.20 2.02
C GLU A 95 -11.47 16.43 1.95
N TYR A 96 -12.12 16.37 0.78
CA TYR A 96 -13.32 15.56 0.60
C TYR A 96 -13.05 14.07 0.88
N ALA A 97 -11.96 13.52 0.36
CA ALA A 97 -11.60 12.13 0.62
C ALA A 97 -11.31 11.85 2.09
N LYS A 98 -10.67 12.80 2.78
CA LYS A 98 -10.35 12.73 4.20
C LYS A 98 -11.60 12.78 5.06
N ASP A 99 -12.52 13.70 4.79
CA ASP A 99 -13.77 13.87 5.53
C ASP A 99 -14.72 12.67 5.34
N ASN A 100 -14.69 12.03 4.16
CA ASN A 100 -15.55 10.91 3.82
C ASN A 100 -14.90 9.53 4.01
N LYS A 101 -13.70 9.46 4.60
CA LYS A 101 -12.93 8.21 4.79
C LYS A 101 -13.75 7.07 5.39
N GLU A 102 -14.55 7.36 6.40
CA GLU A 102 -15.35 6.35 7.11
C GLU A 102 -16.44 5.75 6.23
N VAL A 103 -17.10 6.58 5.41
CA VAL A 103 -18.15 6.17 4.46
C VAL A 103 -17.54 5.36 3.31
N PHE A 104 -16.38 5.79 2.81
CA PHE A 104 -15.67 5.13 1.72
C PHE A 104 -15.26 3.71 2.07
N MET A 105 -14.83 3.50 3.32
CA MET A 105 -14.29 2.23 3.79
C MET A 105 -15.29 1.40 4.60
N GLU A 106 -16.56 1.82 4.69
CA GLU A 106 -17.60 1.14 5.50
C GLU A 106 -17.82 -0.32 5.06
N ASN A 107 -17.85 -0.56 3.74
CA ASN A 107 -18.15 -1.86 3.16
C ASN A 107 -16.90 -2.69 2.84
N GLN A 108 -15.72 -2.25 3.30
CA GLN A 108 -14.48 -2.99 3.10
C GLN A 108 -14.52 -4.26 3.97
N PRO A 109 -14.37 -5.46 3.39
CA PRO A 109 -14.37 -6.70 4.18
C PRO A 109 -13.22 -6.67 5.19
N VAL A 110 -13.53 -6.93 6.47
CA VAL A 110 -12.57 -6.90 7.57
C VAL A 110 -11.56 -8.03 7.39
N ASN A 111 -10.48 -7.76 6.68
CA ASN A 111 -9.29 -8.58 6.71
C ASN A 111 -8.42 -8.05 7.85
N THR A 112 -8.43 -8.73 8.99
CA THR A 112 -7.49 -8.53 10.09
C THR A 112 -6.08 -8.88 9.62
N VAL A 113 -5.41 -7.97 8.92
CA VAL A 113 -3.98 -8.10 8.62
C VAL A 113 -3.22 -7.51 9.80
N THR A 114 -2.66 -8.39 10.62
CA THR A 114 -1.69 -8.04 11.66
C THR A 114 -0.54 -7.26 11.02
N SER A 115 -0.43 -5.98 11.34
CA SER A 115 0.70 -5.15 10.92
C SER A 115 1.97 -5.73 11.53
N VAL A 116 2.81 -6.38 10.71
CA VAL A 116 4.17 -6.76 11.10
C VAL A 116 5.03 -5.50 11.10
N SER A 117 5.03 -4.81 12.24
CA SER A 117 6.00 -3.77 12.57
C SER A 117 7.39 -4.40 12.59
N ASN A 118 8.16 -4.18 11.53
CA ASN A 118 9.54 -4.64 11.42
C ASN A 118 10.44 -3.67 12.20
N SER A 119 10.41 -3.74 13.54
CA SER A 119 11.41 -3.10 14.41
C SER A 119 12.59 -4.04 14.59
N ILE A 120 13.69 -3.74 13.90
CA ILE A 120 14.99 -4.38 14.16
C ILE A 120 15.50 -3.81 15.48
N SER A 121 15.33 -4.57 16.57
CA SER A 121 15.97 -4.32 17.86
C SER A 121 17.03 -5.39 18.10
N ILE A 122 18.29 -4.98 18.12
CA ILE A 122 19.45 -5.79 18.52
C ILE A 122 19.49 -5.86 20.06
N GLY A 123 19.56 -7.08 20.62
CA GLY A 123 19.80 -7.31 22.06
C GLY A 123 19.49 -8.75 22.49
N THR A 124 20.47 -9.45 23.06
CA THR A 124 20.60 -10.91 23.26
C THR A 124 19.95 -11.45 24.58
N PRO A 125 20.23 -12.67 25.09
CA PRO A 125 19.30 -13.79 25.13
C PRO A 125 18.95 -14.31 26.56
N ASP A 126 17.76 -14.89 26.78
CA ASP A 126 17.58 -15.95 27.79
C ASP A 126 16.29 -16.77 27.52
N VAL A 127 16.32 -18.04 27.91
CA VAL A 127 15.41 -19.16 27.53
C VAL A 127 15.15 -19.96 28.83
N PRO A 128 14.15 -20.87 28.96
CA PRO A 128 12.67 -20.90 28.80
C PRO A 128 12.01 -21.26 30.19
N PRO A 129 10.87 -22.00 30.40
CA PRO A 129 9.86 -22.63 29.52
C PRO A 129 8.37 -22.54 29.94
N SER A 130 7.43 -22.82 29.01
CA SER A 130 6.43 -23.92 29.12
C SER A 130 5.29 -23.91 28.07
N LYS A 131 5.26 -24.98 27.26
CA LYS A 131 4.13 -25.86 26.86
C LYS A 131 2.92 -25.35 26.02
N LYS A 132 2.92 -25.79 24.73
CA LYS A 132 1.90 -26.60 23.96
C LYS A 132 0.43 -26.09 23.90
N LYS A 133 -0.30 -25.98 22.77
CA LYS A 133 -0.51 -26.83 21.55
C LYS A 133 -1.28 -26.01 20.49
N GLU A 134 -0.78 -25.83 19.25
CA GLU A 134 -1.12 -26.53 17.99
C GLU A 134 -2.52 -26.29 17.35
N LYS A 135 -2.54 -25.55 16.22
CA LYS A 135 -3.39 -25.86 15.04
C LYS A 135 -2.75 -25.35 13.72
N LYS A 136 -2.08 -26.29 13.03
CA LYS A 136 -1.66 -26.36 11.62
C LYS A 136 -1.46 -25.06 10.83
N GLU A 137 -0.20 -24.63 10.79
CA GLU A 137 0.36 -23.59 9.94
C GLU A 137 0.59 -24.13 8.51
N GLN A 138 -0.13 -23.60 7.51
CA GLN A 138 0.20 -23.83 6.10
C GLN A 138 1.46 -23.04 5.77
N LEU A 139 2.60 -23.73 5.74
CA LEU A 139 3.87 -23.15 5.33
C LEU A 139 3.82 -22.75 3.85
N SER A 140 4.13 -21.48 3.57
CA SER A 140 4.30 -20.96 2.22
C SER A 140 5.48 -21.67 1.51
N LYS A 141 5.42 -21.82 0.18
CA LYS A 141 6.47 -22.44 -0.66
C LYS A 141 7.88 -21.91 -0.34
N THR A 142 7.99 -20.63 0.02
CA THR A 142 9.25 -19.98 0.38
C THR A 142 9.83 -20.49 1.71
N GLN A 143 8.99 -20.80 2.70
CA GLN A 143 9.42 -21.36 3.98
C GLN A 143 9.91 -22.80 3.83
N LYS A 144 9.30 -23.59 2.92
CA LYS A 144 9.81 -24.93 2.58
C LYS A 144 11.17 -24.87 1.89
N ARG A 145 11.38 -23.93 0.96
CA ARG A 145 12.66 -23.76 0.26
C ARG A 145 13.81 -23.41 1.21
N LYS A 146 13.55 -22.54 2.19
CA LYS A 146 14.55 -22.10 3.18
C LYS A 146 14.98 -23.19 4.17
N LEU A 147 14.15 -24.23 4.37
CA LEU A 147 14.49 -25.40 5.18
C LEU A 147 15.31 -26.45 4.41
N ALA A 148 15.17 -26.50 3.07
CA ALA A 148 15.92 -27.43 2.23
C ALA A 148 17.38 -26.98 1.97
N ASP A 149 17.68 -25.68 2.12
CA ASP A 149 19.04 -25.13 1.97
C ASP A 149 19.93 -25.31 3.21
N LYS A 150 19.41 -25.95 4.26
CA LYS A 150 20.18 -26.23 5.48
C LYS A 150 21.09 -27.44 5.22
N THR A 151 22.20 -27.13 4.58
CA THR A 151 23.35 -28.00 4.33
C THR A 151 23.76 -28.66 5.65
N ASP A 152 23.84 -29.98 5.62
CA ASP A 152 24.27 -30.81 6.73
C ASP A 152 25.70 -30.43 7.16
N ASN A 153 26.04 -30.64 8.42
CA ASN A 153 27.26 -30.13 9.08
C ASN A 153 28.56 -30.79 8.58
N LYS A 154 28.53 -31.43 7.40
CA LYS A 154 29.63 -32.13 6.74
C LYS A 154 29.84 -31.74 5.27
N GLY A 155 29.10 -30.76 4.73
CA GLY A 155 29.40 -30.17 3.42
C GLY A 155 29.18 -31.09 2.21
N GLU A 156 28.49 -32.22 2.38
CA GLU A 156 28.13 -33.11 1.27
C GLU A 156 26.72 -32.82 0.77
N LEU A 157 26.62 -32.52 -0.52
CA LEU A 157 25.35 -32.30 -1.22
C LEU A 157 24.66 -33.65 -1.46
N PRO A 158 23.31 -33.73 -1.36
CA PRO A 158 22.59 -34.98 -1.54
C PRO A 158 22.85 -35.60 -2.92
N ARG A 159 23.02 -36.94 -2.96
CA ARG A 159 23.20 -37.67 -4.22
C ARG A 159 22.02 -37.37 -5.17
N GLY A 160 22.34 -36.93 -6.39
CA GLY A 160 21.35 -36.45 -7.37
C GLY A 160 21.34 -34.92 -7.59
N TRP A 161 22.21 -34.15 -6.91
CA TRP A 161 22.30 -32.69 -7.11
C TRP A 161 22.89 -32.27 -8.46
N ASN A 162 23.74 -33.10 -9.05
CA ASN A 162 24.28 -32.94 -10.39
C ASN A 162 23.71 -34.05 -11.29
N TRP A 163 22.60 -33.76 -11.97
CA TRP A 163 22.18 -34.58 -13.09
C TRP A 163 22.88 -34.03 -14.34
N VAL A 164 23.95 -34.71 -14.77
CA VAL A 164 24.59 -34.43 -16.05
C VAL A 164 23.68 -35.01 -17.13
N ASP A 165 23.18 -34.16 -18.02
CA ASP A 165 22.45 -34.60 -19.20
C ASP A 165 23.46 -35.18 -20.20
N VAL A 166 23.44 -36.50 -20.38
CA VAL A 166 24.27 -37.19 -21.38
C VAL A 166 23.39 -37.46 -22.59
N ILE A 167 23.27 -36.46 -23.47
CA ILE A 167 22.76 -36.65 -24.82
C ILE A 167 23.97 -36.81 -25.75
N LYS A 168 23.96 -37.90 -26.54
CA LYS A 168 24.99 -38.30 -27.50
C LYS A 168 24.57 -37.94 -28.92
#